data_AF-A0A931K919-F1
#
_entry.id   AF-A0A931K919-F1
#
_cell.length_a   1.000
_cell.length_b   1.000
_cell.length_c   1.000
_cell.angle_alpha   90.00
_cell.angle_beta   90.00
_cell.angle_gamma   90.00
#
_symmetry.space_group_name_H-M   'P 1'
#
loop_
_entity.id
_entity.type
_entity.pdbx_description
1 polymer ?
#
loop_
_entity_poly.entity_id
_entity_poly.type
_entity_poly.pdbx_seq_one_letter_code
_entity_poly.pdbx_strand_id
1 'polypeptide(L)'
;MVDLLPQSNLTFHKVERTMKRQGETAVESSDISRQSLARLMRSYLADEISAFRFDESLQAFSATKDPVVREVACLLWYFYDDLTDHHVRLGKPEWDLNQRLLLVLESDCRVETDVKRIWSFRQLLALAALLLFAWAAYVTGWGDHIPLVAFPFGLVALALLSIPPESKSNDDPFQPIVWPFASFADLARAYDSSNFRKTRYPKEVERRFEDFRKQADRFWSLRSQNGTLYFSLMFCSPFWLVYLALPETRRSTLFRMD
;
A
#
# COMPACT_ATOMS: atom_id res chain seq x y z
N MET A 1 -38.66 40.20 41.50
CA MET A 1 -39.16 39.60 40.26
C MET A 1 -37.94 39.20 39.44
N VAL A 2 -37.53 37.92 39.48
CA VAL A 2 -38.08 36.81 38.67
C VAL A 2 -37.59 37.01 37.22
N ASP A 3 -36.85 36.14 36.54
CA ASP A 3 -36.30 34.81 36.86
C ASP A 3 -35.53 34.31 35.60
N LEU A 4 -34.69 33.29 35.79
CA LEU A 4 -34.41 32.17 34.85
C LEU A 4 -33.59 32.39 33.55
N LEU A 5 -32.28 32.04 33.65
CA LEU A 5 -31.51 30.97 32.95
C LEU A 5 -31.99 30.43 31.55
N PRO A 6 -31.10 29.89 30.66
CA PRO A 6 -30.00 28.99 31.07
C PRO A 6 -28.65 29.04 30.33
N GLN A 7 -27.65 28.66 31.12
CA GLN A 7 -26.37 28.09 30.70
C GLN A 7 -26.60 26.72 30.01
N SER A 8 -26.14 26.55 28.77
CA SER A 8 -26.21 25.25 28.07
C SER A 8 -24.95 24.88 27.27
N ASN A 9 -23.78 25.45 27.58
CA ASN A 9 -22.53 25.17 26.83
C ASN A 9 -21.44 24.42 27.61
N LEU A 10 -21.73 23.91 28.81
CA LEU A 10 -20.73 23.21 29.64
C LEU A 10 -20.84 21.68 29.66
N THR A 11 -21.81 21.09 28.96
CA THR A 11 -22.02 19.63 28.96
C THR A 11 -21.38 18.91 27.78
N PHE A 12 -21.18 19.56 26.63
CA PHE A 12 -20.63 18.89 25.44
C PHE A 12 -19.14 18.54 25.57
N HIS A 13 -18.31 19.43 26.11
CA HIS A 13 -16.87 19.14 26.26
C HIS A 13 -16.54 18.11 27.35
N LYS A 14 -17.43 17.90 28.33
CA LYS A 14 -17.25 16.86 29.35
C LYS A 14 -17.67 15.49 28.83
N VAL A 15 -18.71 15.40 28.01
CA VAL A 15 -19.11 14.14 27.35
C VAL A 15 -18.10 13.73 26.28
N GLU A 16 -17.55 14.67 25.52
CA GLU A 16 -16.54 14.37 24.49
C GLU A 16 -15.21 13.87 25.08
N ARG A 17 -14.79 14.41 26.23
CA ARG A 17 -13.62 13.88 26.98
C ARG A 17 -13.88 12.55 27.68
N THR A 18 -15.13 12.22 27.96
CA THR A 18 -15.48 10.94 28.58
C THR A 18 -15.66 9.84 27.53
N MET A 19 -16.13 10.18 26.32
CA MET A 19 -16.12 9.26 25.17
C MET A 19 -14.72 9.08 24.58
N LYS A 20 -13.85 10.10 24.60
CA LYS A 20 -12.44 9.91 24.21
C LYS A 20 -11.67 9.05 25.22
N ARG A 21 -11.97 9.16 26.51
CA ARG A 21 -11.40 8.27 27.56
C ARG A 21 -12.00 6.87 27.63
N GLN A 22 -13.21 6.65 27.12
CA GLN A 22 -13.81 5.31 27.00
C GLN A 22 -13.59 4.66 25.63
N GLY A 23 -13.12 5.41 24.62
CA GLY A 23 -12.48 4.86 23.41
C GLY A 23 -10.97 4.59 23.61
N GLU A 24 -10.34 5.25 24.59
CA GLU A 24 -9.06 4.90 25.20
C GLU A 24 -9.21 3.83 26.30
N THR A 25 -10.26 3.00 26.26
CA THR A 25 -10.12 1.67 26.85
C THR A 25 -9.09 0.95 26.03
N ALA A 26 -7.85 0.96 26.52
CA ALA A 26 -6.97 -0.19 26.53
C ALA A 26 -7.43 -1.29 25.56
N VAL A 27 -7.13 -1.12 24.26
CA VAL A 27 -6.68 -2.28 23.50
C VAL A 27 -5.43 -2.69 24.25
N GLU A 28 -5.65 -3.59 25.20
CA GLU A 28 -4.67 -4.16 26.09
C GLU A 28 -3.49 -4.52 25.20
N SER A 29 -2.36 -3.85 25.41
CA SER A 29 -1.12 -4.05 24.65
C SER A 29 -0.54 -5.47 24.80
N SER A 30 -1.29 -6.37 25.43
CA SER A 30 -0.99 -7.78 25.69
C SER A 30 -1.44 -8.73 24.58
N ASP A 31 -2.30 -8.34 23.64
CA ASP A 31 -2.78 -9.25 22.57
C ASP A 31 -2.39 -8.78 21.15
N ILE A 32 -1.18 -8.25 20.97
CA ILE A 32 -0.58 -8.09 19.64
C ILE A 32 0.13 -9.40 19.29
N SER A 33 -0.62 -10.31 18.69
CA SER A 33 -0.22 -11.68 18.38
C SER A 33 -0.57 -12.03 16.94
N ARG A 34 -0.03 -13.15 16.42
CA ARG A 34 -0.45 -13.68 15.11
C ARG A 34 -1.95 -14.00 15.11
N GLN A 35 -2.46 -14.56 16.20
CA GLN A 35 -3.86 -14.94 16.34
C GLN A 35 -4.81 -13.74 16.39
N SER A 36 -4.42 -12.63 17.03
CA SER A 36 -5.26 -11.43 17.04
C SER A 36 -5.31 -10.75 15.68
N LEU A 37 -4.20 -10.67 14.95
CA LEU A 37 -4.21 -10.17 13.56
C LEU A 37 -5.05 -11.07 12.65
N ALA A 38 -4.93 -12.41 12.79
CA ALA A 38 -5.74 -13.34 12.02
C ALA A 38 -7.25 -13.20 12.32
N ARG A 39 -7.63 -12.94 13.58
CA ARG A 39 -9.02 -12.63 13.96
C ARG A 39 -9.51 -11.35 13.31
N LEU A 40 -8.72 -10.27 13.38
CA LEU A 40 -9.05 -8.99 12.75
C LEU A 40 -9.28 -9.14 11.23
N MET A 41 -8.37 -9.85 10.55
CA MET A 41 -8.51 -10.17 9.13
C MET A 41 -9.79 -10.96 8.83
N ARG A 42 -10.13 -11.97 9.65
CA ARG A 42 -11.35 -12.75 9.46
C ARG A 42 -12.60 -11.91 9.65
N SER A 43 -12.67 -11.04 10.66
CA SER A 43 -13.81 -10.13 10.84
C SER A 43 -13.97 -9.19 9.65
N TYR A 44 -12.87 -8.67 9.09
CA TYR A 44 -12.96 -7.90 7.86
C TYR A 44 -13.49 -8.76 6.71
N LEU A 45 -12.86 -9.90 6.41
CA LEU A 45 -13.27 -10.79 5.31
C LEU A 45 -14.69 -11.37 5.44
N ALA A 46 -15.20 -11.48 6.66
CA ALA A 46 -16.56 -11.89 6.98
C ALA A 46 -17.59 -10.75 6.89
N ASP A 47 -17.16 -9.56 6.44
CA ASP A 47 -17.99 -8.36 6.29
C ASP A 47 -18.45 -7.73 7.62
N GLU A 48 -17.86 -8.12 8.76
CA GLU A 48 -18.28 -7.68 10.10
C GLU A 48 -17.81 -6.26 10.44
N ILE A 49 -16.67 -5.86 9.88
CA ILE A 49 -16.07 -4.54 10.06
C ILE A 49 -15.83 -3.86 8.71
N SER A 50 -15.85 -2.53 8.70
CA SER A 50 -15.55 -1.73 7.52
C SER A 50 -14.04 -1.53 7.32
N ALA A 51 -13.64 -1.05 6.15
CA ALA A 51 -12.24 -0.78 5.81
C ALA A 51 -11.61 0.24 6.77
N PHE A 52 -12.33 1.28 7.18
CA PHE A 52 -11.77 2.27 8.12
C PHE A 52 -11.52 1.67 9.51
N ARG A 53 -12.47 0.86 10.01
CA ARG A 53 -12.26 0.16 11.29
C ARG A 53 -11.14 -0.85 11.22
N PHE A 54 -10.99 -1.52 10.07
CA PHE A 54 -9.87 -2.41 9.81
C PHE A 54 -8.54 -1.65 9.81
N ASP A 55 -8.44 -0.52 9.12
CA ASP A 55 -7.26 0.36 9.06
C ASP A 55 -6.83 0.87 10.45
N GLU A 56 -7.78 1.47 11.19
CA GLU A 56 -7.57 1.96 12.55
C GLU A 56 -7.01 0.86 13.47
N SER A 57 -7.56 -0.36 13.35
CA SER A 57 -7.15 -1.50 14.16
C SER A 57 -5.79 -2.07 13.71
N LEU A 58 -5.51 -2.03 12.40
CA LEU A 58 -4.28 -2.55 11.82
C LEU A 58 -3.05 -1.75 12.27
N GLN A 59 -3.21 -0.45 12.54
CA GLN A 59 -2.13 0.43 12.98
C GLN A 59 -1.42 -0.11 14.24
N ALA A 60 -2.14 -0.73 15.16
CA ALA A 60 -1.58 -1.31 16.39
C ALA A 60 -0.54 -2.43 16.11
N PHE A 61 -0.67 -3.14 14.99
CA PHE A 61 0.22 -4.24 14.60
C PHE A 61 1.52 -3.76 13.95
N SER A 62 1.61 -2.50 13.53
CA SER A 62 2.81 -1.97 12.86
C SER A 62 4.02 -1.89 13.79
N ALA A 63 3.79 -1.74 15.10
CA ALA A 63 4.82 -1.63 16.14
C ALA A 63 5.20 -2.98 16.80
N THR A 64 4.65 -4.10 16.33
CA THR A 64 4.94 -5.42 16.90
C THR A 64 6.41 -5.84 16.73
N LYS A 65 6.89 -6.67 17.67
CA LYS A 65 8.22 -7.29 17.59
C LYS A 65 8.24 -8.54 16.70
N ASP A 66 7.10 -9.18 16.45
CA ASP A 66 7.02 -10.34 15.56
C ASP A 66 7.14 -9.89 14.09
N PRO A 67 8.23 -10.25 13.39
CA PRO A 67 8.42 -9.83 12.01
C PRO A 67 7.32 -10.34 11.08
N VAL A 68 6.72 -11.51 11.35
CA VAL A 68 5.63 -12.04 10.51
C VAL A 68 4.40 -11.16 10.62
N VAL A 69 3.98 -10.84 11.84
CA VAL A 69 2.81 -9.98 12.09
C VAL A 69 3.02 -8.60 11.47
N ARG A 70 4.21 -8.01 11.65
CA ARG A 70 4.53 -6.69 11.09
C ARG A 70 4.49 -6.69 9.56
N GLU A 71 5.08 -7.69 8.90
CA GLU A 71 5.08 -7.76 7.45
C GLU A 71 3.68 -8.06 6.89
N VAL A 72 2.90 -8.94 7.51
CA VAL A 72 1.51 -9.19 7.09
C VAL A 72 0.67 -7.93 7.25
N ALA A 73 0.80 -7.20 8.36
CA ALA A 73 0.10 -5.92 8.54
C ALA A 73 0.51 -4.87 7.50
N CYS A 74 1.81 -4.77 7.20
CA CYS A 74 2.33 -3.89 6.16
C CYS A 74 1.76 -4.25 4.77
N LEU A 75 1.76 -5.54 4.41
CA LEU A 75 1.19 -6.00 3.14
C LEU A 75 -0.30 -5.70 3.07
N LEU A 76 -1.06 -5.96 4.14
CA LEU A 76 -2.48 -5.63 4.19
C LEU A 76 -2.71 -4.14 3.90
N TRP A 77 -1.97 -3.25 4.57
CA TRP A 77 -2.03 -1.80 4.36
C TRP A 77 -1.81 -1.40 2.89
N TYR A 78 -0.93 -2.09 2.16
CA TYR A 78 -0.74 -1.84 0.73
C TYR A 78 -1.87 -2.35 -0.18
N PHE A 79 -2.66 -3.33 0.27
CA PHE A 79 -3.63 -4.05 -0.58
C PHE A 79 -5.10 -3.76 -0.30
N TYR A 80 -5.47 -3.06 0.79
CA TYR A 80 -6.82 -2.51 0.91
C TYR A 80 -6.85 -1.03 0.51
N ASP A 81 -8.01 -0.61 0.01
CA ASP A 81 -8.30 0.78 -0.34
C ASP A 81 -8.91 1.48 0.89
N ASP A 82 -8.30 2.57 1.33
CA ASP A 82 -8.72 3.40 2.47
C ASP A 82 -9.30 4.75 2.03
N LEU A 83 -9.51 4.97 0.73
CA LEU A 83 -10.01 6.26 0.24
C LEU A 83 -11.49 6.48 0.58
N THR A 84 -12.25 5.39 0.77
CA THR A 84 -13.66 5.44 1.15
C THR A 84 -13.99 4.34 2.14
N ASP A 85 -14.87 4.63 3.10
CA ASP A 85 -15.30 3.60 4.04
C ASP A 85 -16.21 2.59 3.32
N HIS A 86 -15.76 1.36 3.22
CA HIS A 86 -16.50 0.29 2.58
C HIS A 86 -16.26 -1.04 3.28
N HIS A 87 -17.21 -1.94 3.11
CA HIS A 87 -17.01 -3.35 3.47
C HIS A 87 -16.16 -4.07 2.40
N VAL A 88 -15.98 -5.39 2.49
CA VAL A 88 -15.02 -6.12 1.65
C VAL A 88 -15.32 -5.96 0.15
N ARG A 89 -14.35 -5.42 -0.58
CA ARG A 89 -14.38 -5.22 -2.05
C ARG A 89 -13.12 -5.79 -2.70
N LEU A 90 -12.75 -7.02 -2.31
CA LEU A 90 -11.57 -7.68 -2.85
C LEU A 90 -11.94 -8.43 -4.14
N GLY A 91 -11.10 -8.33 -5.17
CA GLY A 91 -11.16 -9.23 -6.31
C GLY A 91 -10.72 -10.64 -5.93
N LYS A 92 -10.88 -11.59 -6.85
CA LYS A 92 -10.48 -12.98 -6.62
C LYS A 92 -8.98 -13.14 -6.29
N PRO A 93 -8.04 -12.47 -7.00
CA PRO A 93 -6.61 -12.54 -6.66
C PRO A 93 -6.31 -11.99 -5.26
N GLU A 94 -6.91 -10.86 -4.88
CA GLU A 94 -6.71 -10.21 -3.59
C GLU A 94 -7.33 -11.04 -2.45
N TRP A 95 -8.47 -11.68 -2.69
CA TRP A 95 -9.07 -12.65 -1.77
C TRP A 95 -8.12 -13.83 -1.52
N ASP A 96 -7.60 -14.44 -2.58
CA ASP A 96 -6.70 -15.58 -2.47
C ASP A 96 -5.38 -15.21 -1.76
N LEU A 97 -4.88 -14.00 -1.99
CA LEU A 97 -3.76 -13.45 -1.24
C LEU A 97 -4.08 -13.32 0.26
N ASN A 98 -5.22 -12.72 0.62
CA ASN A 98 -5.62 -12.57 2.02
C ASN A 98 -5.74 -13.94 2.73
N GLN A 99 -6.25 -14.95 2.03
CA GLN A 99 -6.27 -16.33 2.55
C GLN A 99 -4.87 -16.90 2.78
N ARG A 100 -3.91 -16.63 1.89
CA ARG A 100 -2.50 -17.04 2.09
C ARG A 100 -1.83 -16.28 3.24
N LEU A 101 -2.16 -15.00 3.43
CA LEU A 101 -1.67 -14.23 4.59
C LEU A 101 -2.24 -14.76 5.90
N LEU A 102 -3.52 -15.17 5.94
CA LEU A 102 -4.09 -15.88 7.11
C LEU A 102 -3.34 -17.18 7.39
N LEU A 103 -3.05 -17.96 6.35
CA LEU A 103 -2.26 -19.19 6.47
C LEU A 103 -0.87 -18.91 7.06
N VAL A 104 -0.20 -17.84 6.61
CA VAL A 104 1.10 -17.40 7.17
C VAL A 104 1.00 -17.10 8.67
N LEU A 105 -0.07 -16.43 9.11
CA LEU A 105 -0.28 -16.12 10.53
C LEU A 105 -0.59 -17.36 11.38
N GLU A 106 -1.29 -18.34 10.81
CA GLU A 106 -1.70 -19.56 11.51
C GLU A 106 -0.66 -20.68 11.49
N SER A 107 0.43 -20.48 10.77
CA SER A 107 1.49 -21.47 10.60
C SER A 107 2.81 -20.97 11.21
N ASP A 108 3.75 -21.89 11.42
CA ASP A 108 5.07 -21.60 12.01
C ASP A 108 6.06 -21.02 10.98
N CYS A 109 5.58 -20.07 10.17
CA CYS A 109 6.40 -19.37 9.18
C CYS A 109 7.41 -18.42 9.83
N ARG A 110 8.52 -18.20 9.12
CA ARG A 110 9.47 -17.10 9.34
C ARG A 110 9.51 -16.15 8.16
N VAL A 111 9.87 -14.90 8.42
CA VAL A 111 10.12 -13.90 7.40
C VAL A 111 11.59 -13.90 7.02
N GLU A 112 11.86 -14.04 5.73
CA GLU A 112 13.14 -13.66 5.15
C GLU A 112 12.98 -12.39 4.33
N THR A 113 13.81 -11.39 4.62
CA THR A 113 13.86 -10.15 3.83
C THR A 113 15.23 -10.06 3.17
N ASP A 114 15.23 -10.00 1.85
CA ASP A 114 16.41 -9.70 1.05
C ASP A 114 16.28 -8.28 0.51
N VAL A 115 17.31 -7.46 0.73
CA VAL A 115 17.37 -6.06 0.30
C VAL A 115 18.56 -5.90 -0.63
N LYS A 116 18.28 -5.64 -1.90
CA LYS A 116 19.29 -5.41 -2.93
C LYS A 116 19.15 -4.02 -3.49
N ARG A 117 20.27 -3.30 -3.55
CA ARG A 117 20.37 -2.04 -4.26
C ARG A 117 20.83 -2.33 -5.68
N ILE A 118 19.96 -2.08 -6.65
CA ILE A 118 20.22 -2.38 -8.06
C ILE A 118 20.36 -1.07 -8.82
N TRP A 119 21.39 -0.99 -9.65
CA TRP A 119 21.56 0.11 -10.57
C TRP A 119 21.01 -0.28 -11.94
N SER A 120 20.04 0.48 -12.43
CA SER A 120 19.49 0.27 -13.77
C SER A 120 20.13 1.23 -14.77
N PHE A 121 20.22 0.81 -16.03
CA PHE A 121 20.74 1.67 -17.11
C PHE A 121 19.98 3.00 -17.21
N ARG A 122 18.71 3.03 -16.81
CA ARG A 122 17.88 4.24 -16.77
C ARG A 122 18.38 5.27 -15.79
N GLN A 123 18.91 4.84 -14.64
CA GLN A 123 19.44 5.75 -13.63
C GLN A 123 20.67 6.48 -14.17
N LEU A 124 21.50 5.79 -14.96
CA LEU A 124 22.63 6.42 -15.65
C LEU A 124 22.15 7.45 -16.68
N LEU A 125 21.12 7.13 -17.46
CA LEU A 125 20.57 8.07 -18.45
C LEU A 125 19.90 9.27 -17.77
N ALA A 126 19.16 9.04 -16.68
CA ALA A 126 18.55 10.09 -15.87
C ALA A 126 19.60 11.02 -15.26
N LEU A 127 20.69 10.46 -14.72
CA LEU A 127 21.81 11.22 -14.19
C LEU A 127 22.49 12.06 -15.27
N ALA A 128 22.74 11.47 -16.45
CA ALA A 128 23.33 12.19 -17.58
C ALA A 128 22.43 13.37 -18.04
N ALA A 129 21.12 13.13 -18.14
CA ALA A 129 20.15 14.18 -18.47
C ALA A 129 20.11 15.29 -17.41
N LEU A 130 20.18 14.94 -16.12
CA LEU A 130 20.21 15.89 -15.02
C LEU A 130 21.47 16.77 -15.05
N LEU A 131 22.63 16.19 -15.31
CA LEU A 131 23.89 16.92 -15.45
C LEU A 131 23.86 17.88 -16.66
N LEU A 132 23.29 17.44 -17.78
CA LEU A 132 23.13 18.27 -18.97
C LEU A 132 22.16 19.43 -18.73
N PHE A 133 21.06 19.19 -17.99
CA PHE A 133 20.14 20.25 -17.57
C PHE A 133 20.83 21.27 -16.67
N ALA A 134 21.56 20.81 -15.64
CA ALA A 134 22.29 21.70 -14.72
C ALA A 134 23.32 22.56 -15.45
N TRP A 135 24.04 21.98 -16.43
CA TRP A 135 24.96 22.71 -17.29
C TRP A 135 24.25 23.76 -18.16
N ALA A 136 23.12 23.41 -18.79
CA ALA A 136 22.36 24.35 -19.60
C ALA A 136 21.80 25.52 -18.76
N ALA A 137 21.29 25.24 -17.56
CA ALA A 137 20.83 26.25 -16.61
C ALA A 137 21.98 27.16 -16.15
N TYR A 138 23.18 26.60 -15.94
CA TYR A 138 24.36 27.39 -15.58
C TYR A 138 24.77 28.36 -16.70
N VAL A 139 24.80 27.89 -17.96
CA VAL A 139 25.22 28.72 -19.12
C VAL A 139 24.19 29.80 -19.45
N THR A 140 22.89 29.47 -19.38
CA THR A 140 21.81 30.42 -19.71
C THR A 140 21.48 31.37 -18.54
N GLY A 141 21.95 31.05 -17.34
CA GLY A 141 21.64 31.77 -16.11
C GLY A 141 20.33 31.30 -15.46
N TRP A 142 20.13 31.72 -14.21
CA TRP A 142 18.91 31.42 -13.46
C TRP A 142 17.86 32.50 -13.73
N GLY A 143 16.75 32.16 -14.41
CA GLY A 143 15.71 33.12 -14.75
C GLY A 143 14.44 32.48 -15.33
N ASP A 144 13.55 33.33 -15.84
CA ASP A 144 12.21 32.94 -16.34
C ASP A 144 12.26 32.00 -17.56
N HIS A 145 13.42 31.79 -18.17
CA HIS A 145 13.65 30.85 -19.27
C HIS A 145 13.90 29.41 -18.81
N ILE A 146 14.12 29.14 -17.51
CA ILE A 146 14.34 27.78 -16.98
C ILE A 146 13.24 26.79 -17.40
N PRO A 147 11.93 27.13 -17.35
CA PRO A 147 10.87 26.23 -17.80
C PRO A 147 11.02 25.81 -19.27
N LEU A 148 11.46 26.73 -20.13
CA LEU A 148 11.68 26.44 -21.54
C LEU A 148 12.88 25.50 -21.73
N VAL A 149 13.95 25.70 -20.95
CA VAL A 149 15.11 24.81 -20.93
C VAL A 149 14.76 23.43 -20.36
N ALA A 150 13.85 23.36 -19.38
CA ALA A 150 13.41 22.12 -18.72
C ALA A 150 12.52 21.23 -19.61
N PHE A 151 11.83 21.81 -20.60
CA PHE A 151 10.89 21.12 -21.48
C PHE A 151 11.49 19.87 -22.18
N PRO A 152 12.63 19.94 -22.91
CA PRO A 152 13.22 18.75 -23.53
C PRO A 152 13.61 17.67 -22.51
N PHE A 153 14.05 18.06 -21.31
CA PHE A 153 14.37 17.10 -20.25
C PHE A 153 13.12 16.45 -19.65
N GLY A 154 11.99 17.14 -19.68
CA GLY A 154 10.68 16.56 -19.36
C GLY A 154 10.29 15.44 -20.31
N LEU A 155 10.55 15.60 -21.62
CA LEU A 155 10.34 14.54 -22.59
C LEU A 155 11.25 13.33 -22.35
N VAL A 156 12.52 13.57 -21.98
CA VAL A 156 13.45 12.48 -21.61
C VAL A 156 12.98 11.75 -20.37
N ALA A 157 12.55 12.46 -19.33
CA ALA A 157 12.00 11.85 -18.12
C ALA A 157 10.74 11.02 -18.42
N LEU A 158 9.84 11.54 -19.28
CA LEU A 158 8.65 10.82 -19.70
C LEU A 158 8.99 9.55 -20.50
N ALA A 159 9.95 9.64 -21.42
CA ALA A 159 10.43 8.49 -22.17
C ALA A 159 11.02 7.43 -21.24
N LEU A 160 11.85 7.84 -20.27
CA LEU A 160 12.44 6.95 -19.27
C LEU A 160 11.39 6.26 -18.38
N LEU A 161 10.35 6.98 -17.98
CA LEU A 161 9.21 6.43 -17.22
C LEU A 161 8.38 5.44 -18.04
N SER A 162 8.34 5.62 -19.36
CA SER A 162 7.58 4.75 -20.26
C SER A 162 8.26 3.40 -20.50
N ILE A 163 9.56 3.29 -20.24
CA ILE A 163 10.26 2.02 -20.32
C ILE A 163 9.85 1.21 -19.06
N PRO A 164 9.32 -0.02 -19.18
CA PRO A 164 8.88 -0.81 -18.02
C PRO A 164 10.07 -1.38 -17.25
N PRO A 165 10.23 -1.16 -15.92
CA PRO A 165 11.42 -1.58 -15.18
C PRO A 165 11.80 -3.03 -15.46
N GLU A 166 13.11 -3.32 -15.51
CA GLU A 166 13.67 -4.64 -15.80
C GLU A 166 13.43 -5.63 -14.63
N SER A 167 12.29 -5.53 -13.97
CA SER A 167 11.90 -6.28 -12.78
C SER A 167 10.97 -7.44 -13.11
N LYS A 168 11.10 -8.05 -14.30
CA LYS A 168 10.39 -9.28 -14.65
C LYS A 168 11.26 -10.17 -15.53
N SER A 169 12.28 -10.79 -14.93
CA SER A 169 12.84 -12.04 -15.46
C SER A 169 12.66 -13.14 -14.41
N ASN A 170 11.41 -13.34 -14.03
CA ASN A 170 10.86 -14.66 -13.77
C ASN A 170 9.34 -14.46 -13.84
N ASP A 171 8.81 -14.39 -15.07
CA ASP A 171 7.39 -14.63 -15.34
C ASP A 171 7.09 -16.10 -15.04
N ASP A 172 7.37 -16.53 -13.81
CA ASP A 172 6.84 -17.78 -13.31
C ASP A 172 5.32 -17.58 -13.24
N PRO A 173 4.54 -18.24 -14.13
CA PRO A 173 3.09 -18.06 -14.15
C PRO A 173 2.44 -18.49 -12.82
N PHE A 174 3.18 -19.23 -11.99
CA PHE A 174 2.73 -19.67 -10.68
C PHE A 174 3.08 -18.70 -9.55
N GLN A 175 3.91 -17.67 -9.79
CA GLN A 175 4.31 -16.71 -8.75
C GLN A 175 3.11 -16.01 -8.08
N PRO A 176 2.06 -15.57 -8.80
CA PRO A 176 0.86 -14.99 -8.17
C PRO A 176 0.06 -15.98 -7.30
N ILE A 177 0.24 -17.28 -7.53
CA ILE A 177 -0.44 -18.36 -6.80
C ILE A 177 0.33 -18.69 -5.51
N VAL A 178 1.65 -18.71 -5.59
CA VAL A 178 2.55 -19.08 -4.48
C VAL A 178 2.83 -17.90 -3.56
N TRP A 179 2.94 -16.68 -4.09
CA TRP A 179 3.27 -15.49 -3.30
C TRP A 179 2.24 -15.28 -2.17
N PRO A 180 2.65 -15.13 -0.90
CA PRO A 180 3.97 -14.64 -0.47
C PRO A 180 4.99 -15.71 -0.02
N PHE A 181 4.72 -16.99 -0.26
CA PHE A 181 5.67 -18.06 0.04
C PHE A 181 6.82 -18.08 -0.98
N ALA A 182 7.98 -18.59 -0.56
CA ALA A 182 9.14 -18.72 -1.46
C ALA A 182 8.96 -19.84 -2.51
N SER A 183 8.20 -20.89 -2.19
CA SER A 183 7.97 -22.04 -3.07
C SER A 183 6.64 -22.75 -2.79
N PHE A 184 6.20 -23.63 -3.70
CA PHE A 184 5.07 -24.53 -3.46
C PHE A 184 5.31 -25.48 -2.28
N ALA A 185 6.57 -25.88 -2.03
CA ALA A 185 6.90 -26.74 -0.91
C ALA A 185 6.67 -26.02 0.43
N ASP A 186 6.99 -24.73 0.51
CA ASP A 186 6.72 -23.91 1.70
C ASP A 186 5.22 -23.71 1.90
N LEU A 187 4.47 -23.45 0.81
CA LEU A 187 3.01 -23.35 0.87
C LEU A 187 2.37 -24.66 1.37
N ALA A 188 2.81 -25.82 0.87
CA ALA A 188 2.32 -27.12 1.30
C ALA A 188 2.63 -27.38 2.77
N ARG A 189 3.88 -27.13 3.21
CA ARG A 189 4.26 -27.24 4.62
C ARG A 189 3.44 -26.33 5.54
N ALA A 190 3.06 -25.14 5.06
CA ALA A 190 2.17 -24.24 5.79
C ALA A 190 0.77 -24.82 6.02
N TYR A 191 0.21 -25.47 5.00
CA TYR A 191 -1.05 -26.19 5.15
C TYR A 191 -0.92 -27.37 6.10
N ASP A 192 0.17 -28.14 6.02
CA ASP A 192 0.38 -29.30 6.87
C ASP A 192 0.62 -28.93 8.34
N SER A 193 1.27 -27.79 8.60
CA SER A 193 1.57 -27.31 9.95
C SER A 193 0.41 -26.58 10.63
N SER A 194 -0.70 -26.33 9.92
CA SER A 194 -1.83 -25.55 10.44
C SER A 194 -3.15 -26.27 10.20
N ASN A 195 -4.18 -25.97 11.00
CA ASN A 195 -5.55 -26.45 10.72
C ASN A 195 -6.30 -25.51 9.77
N PHE A 196 -5.58 -24.79 8.91
CA PHE A 196 -6.14 -23.72 8.09
C PHE A 196 -7.08 -24.28 7.02
N ARG A 197 -8.28 -23.69 6.93
CA ARG A 197 -9.25 -24.00 5.89
C ARG A 197 -9.49 -22.77 5.02
N LYS A 198 -9.09 -22.88 3.76
CA LYS A 198 -9.32 -21.81 2.78
C LYS A 198 -10.82 -21.59 2.59
N THR A 199 -11.25 -20.34 2.74
CA THR A 199 -12.64 -19.94 2.45
C THR A 199 -12.83 -19.68 0.96
N ARG A 200 -13.96 -20.12 0.41
CA ARG A 200 -14.32 -19.88 -0.98
C ARG A 200 -14.61 -18.40 -1.20
N TYR A 201 -14.23 -17.87 -2.37
CA TYR A 201 -14.57 -16.51 -2.77
C TYR A 201 -16.09 -16.34 -2.86
N PRO A 202 -16.72 -15.49 -2.03
CA PRO A 202 -18.18 -15.31 -2.02
C PRO A 202 -18.66 -14.54 -3.26
N LYS A 203 -19.83 -14.92 -3.80
CA LYS A 203 -20.41 -14.27 -4.99
C LYS A 203 -20.82 -12.83 -4.72
N GLU A 204 -21.19 -12.53 -3.47
CA GLU A 204 -21.60 -11.21 -3.02
C GLU A 204 -20.41 -10.24 -3.04
N VAL A 205 -19.22 -10.72 -2.70
CA VAL A 205 -17.96 -9.96 -2.77
C VAL A 205 -17.58 -9.72 -4.23
N GLU A 206 -17.72 -10.74 -5.09
CA GLU A 206 -17.48 -10.63 -6.54
C GLU A 206 -18.30 -9.52 -7.18
N ARG A 207 -19.61 -9.50 -6.92
CA ARG A 207 -20.50 -8.46 -7.45
C ARG A 207 -20.09 -7.05 -6.98
N ARG A 208 -19.78 -6.88 -5.69
CA ARG A 208 -19.34 -5.58 -5.15
C ARG A 208 -18.01 -5.11 -5.77
N PHE A 209 -17.09 -6.04 -5.99
CA PHE A 209 -15.82 -5.75 -6.66
C PHE A 209 -16.03 -5.33 -8.11
N GLU A 210 -16.91 -5.99 -8.86
CA GLU A 210 -17.22 -5.60 -10.24
C GLU A 210 -17.82 -4.18 -10.34
N ASP A 211 -18.72 -3.84 -9.42
CA ASP A 211 -19.34 -2.52 -9.37
C ASP A 211 -18.31 -1.44 -9.02
N PHE A 212 -17.45 -1.72 -8.04
CA PHE A 212 -16.32 -0.85 -7.71
C PHE A 212 -15.37 -0.66 -8.89
N ARG A 213 -14.99 -1.75 -9.58
CA ARG A 213 -14.10 -1.69 -10.75
C ARG A 213 -14.66 -0.79 -11.85
N LYS A 214 -15.96 -0.92 -12.16
CA LYS A 214 -16.63 -0.06 -13.15
C LYS A 214 -16.58 1.42 -12.75
N GLN A 215 -16.72 1.72 -11.45
CA GLN A 215 -16.63 3.09 -10.95
C GLN A 215 -15.19 3.62 -11.01
N ALA A 216 -14.21 2.81 -10.61
CA ALA A 216 -12.79 3.14 -10.66
C ALA A 216 -12.33 3.37 -12.11
N ASP A 217 -12.71 2.51 -13.06
CA ASP A 217 -12.38 2.66 -14.49
C ASP A 217 -12.92 3.99 -15.04
N ARG A 218 -14.14 4.37 -14.66
CA ARG A 218 -14.71 5.68 -15.03
C ARG A 218 -13.89 6.82 -14.46
N PHE A 219 -13.52 6.75 -13.18
CA PHE A 219 -12.71 7.78 -12.53
C PHE A 219 -11.31 7.91 -13.17
N TRP A 220 -10.64 6.79 -13.44
CA TRP A 220 -9.32 6.76 -14.09
C TRP A 220 -9.38 7.27 -15.54
N SER A 221 -10.44 6.94 -16.29
CA SER A 221 -10.63 7.47 -17.64
C SER A 221 -10.78 9.00 -17.66
N LEU A 222 -11.46 9.57 -16.67
CA LEU A 222 -11.60 11.02 -16.51
C LEU A 222 -10.29 11.68 -16.05
N ARG A 223 -9.56 11.03 -15.14
CA ARG A 223 -8.29 11.55 -14.61
C ARG A 223 -7.16 11.51 -15.65
N SER A 224 -7.08 10.46 -16.45
CA SER A 224 -6.07 10.33 -17.52
C SER A 224 -6.26 11.33 -18.66
N GLN A 225 -7.49 11.83 -18.88
CA GLN A 225 -7.78 12.90 -19.83
C GLN A 225 -7.30 14.28 -19.35
N ASN A 226 -7.10 14.46 -18.04
CA ASN A 226 -6.56 15.70 -17.52
C ASN A 226 -5.05 15.72 -17.70
N GLY A 227 -4.59 16.30 -18.82
CA GLY A 227 -3.18 16.48 -19.18
C GLY A 227 -2.30 17.20 -18.13
N THR A 228 -2.88 17.63 -17.01
CA THR A 228 -2.23 18.23 -15.84
C THR A 228 -1.05 17.41 -15.31
N LEU A 229 -1.10 16.08 -15.35
CA LEU A 229 -0.01 15.24 -14.85
C LEU A 229 1.19 15.25 -15.82
N TYR A 230 0.92 15.22 -17.14
CA TYR A 230 1.97 15.39 -18.16
C TYR A 230 2.56 16.79 -18.13
N PHE A 231 1.72 17.80 -17.89
CA PHE A 231 2.16 19.18 -17.72
C PHE A 231 3.06 19.32 -16.49
N SER A 232 2.68 18.81 -15.33
CA SER A 232 3.52 18.86 -14.13
C SER A 232 4.84 18.09 -14.31
N LEU A 233 4.85 16.96 -15.02
CA LEU A 233 6.05 16.23 -15.40
C LEU A 233 7.00 17.05 -16.28
N MET A 234 6.47 17.85 -17.21
CA MET A 234 7.28 18.69 -18.10
C MET A 234 7.92 19.87 -17.38
N PHE A 235 7.18 20.54 -16.50
CA PHE A 235 7.67 21.74 -15.79
C PHE A 235 8.50 21.39 -14.54
N CYS A 236 8.23 20.25 -13.90
CA CYS A 236 8.99 19.75 -12.75
C CYS A 236 10.00 18.65 -13.15
N SER A 237 10.43 18.61 -14.41
CA SER A 237 11.31 17.56 -14.93
C SER A 237 12.61 17.36 -14.15
N PRO A 238 13.27 18.39 -13.57
CA PRO A 238 14.49 18.17 -12.80
C PRO A 238 14.24 17.34 -11.54
N PHE A 239 13.10 17.51 -10.87
CA PHE A 239 12.73 16.72 -9.69
C PHE A 239 12.50 15.26 -10.06
N TRP A 240 11.85 15.00 -11.19
CA TRP A 240 11.64 13.65 -11.70
C TRP A 240 12.95 12.98 -12.11
N LEU A 241 13.87 13.71 -12.73
CA LEU A 241 15.19 13.18 -13.08
C LEU A 241 16.04 12.88 -11.85
N VAL A 242 15.97 13.70 -10.80
CA VAL A 242 16.60 13.38 -9.51
C VAL A 242 16.03 12.07 -8.95
N TYR A 243 14.70 11.93 -8.91
CA TYR A 243 14.05 10.71 -8.45
C TYR A 243 14.47 9.49 -9.28
N LEU A 244 14.50 9.61 -10.61
CA LEU A 244 14.90 8.54 -11.53
C LEU A 244 16.38 8.21 -11.49
N ALA A 245 17.24 9.13 -11.03
CA ALA A 245 18.67 8.89 -10.87
C ALA A 245 18.99 8.17 -9.55
N LEU A 246 18.05 8.11 -8.61
CA LEU A 246 18.24 7.38 -7.36
C LEU A 246 18.27 5.87 -7.63
N PRO A 247 19.13 5.14 -6.89
CA PRO A 247 19.17 3.68 -6.96
C PRO A 247 17.82 3.05 -6.59
N GLU A 248 17.47 1.97 -7.27
CA GLU A 248 16.30 1.18 -6.90
C GLU A 248 16.67 0.25 -5.74
N THR A 249 16.01 0.44 -4.60
CA THR A 249 16.08 -0.51 -3.49
C THR A 249 15.01 -1.57 -3.72
N ARG A 250 15.41 -2.75 -4.20
CA ARG A 250 14.50 -3.91 -4.28
C ARG A 250 14.52 -4.64 -2.96
N ARG A 251 13.37 -4.60 -2.27
CA ARG A 251 13.10 -5.41 -1.09
C ARG A 251 12.21 -6.57 -1.52
N SER A 252 12.68 -7.80 -1.33
CA SER A 252 11.86 -9.00 -1.46
C SER A 252 11.68 -9.62 -0.09
N THR A 253 10.43 -9.63 0.38
CA THR A 253 10.02 -10.32 1.60
C THR A 253 9.33 -11.61 1.19
N LEU A 254 9.81 -12.75 1.70
CA LEU A 254 9.23 -14.07 1.47
C LEU A 254 9.05 -14.80 2.80
N PHE A 255 7.99 -15.59 2.89
CA PHE A 255 7.76 -16.47 4.03
C PHE A 255 8.32 -17.86 3.74
N ARG A 256 9.10 -18.39 4.69
CA ARG A 256 9.70 -19.73 4.62
C ARG A 256 9.27 -20.59 5.79
N MET A 257 9.21 -21.89 5.52
CA MET A 257 9.01 -22.91 6.53
C MET A 257 10.33 -23.55 6.95
N ASP A 258 10.48 -23.72 8.26
CA ASP A 258 11.56 -24.51 8.85
C ASP A 258 11.45 -26.01 8.49
#